data_AF-A0A5S9MFU9-F1
#
_entry.id   AF-A0A5S9MFU9-F1
#
_cell.length_a   1.000
_cell.length_b   1.000
_cell.length_c   1.000
_cell.angle_alpha   90.00
_cell.angle_beta   90.00
_cell.angle_gamma   90.00
#
_symmetry.space_group_name_H-M   'P 1'
#
loop_
_entity.id
_entity.type
_entity.pdbx_description
1 polymer ?
#
loop_
_entity_poly.entity_id
_entity_poly.type
_entity_poly.pdbx_seq_one_letter_code
_entity_poly.pdbx_strand_id
1 'polypeptide(L)'
;MIGTLKGTVVCAMQGRFHFYEGYDMKQVTFPVRVMKEIGIDTCIVTNAAGGVNTSFRPGDLMLITDHINMMGTNPLIGPNDSQGVRFPDMSAPYDKELLALAEETAQRLGISVQQGVYAGMTGPSYENTC
;
A
#
# COMPACT_ATOMS: atom_id res chain seq x y z
N MET A 1 -9.58 -12.52 7.05
CA MET A 1 -9.24 -13.57 8.02
C MET A 1 -8.62 -12.91 9.24
N ILE A 2 -9.02 -13.29 10.45
CA ILE A 2 -8.37 -12.84 11.70
C ILE A 2 -7.67 -14.05 12.33
N GLY A 3 -6.44 -13.88 12.77
CA GLY A 3 -5.65 -14.96 13.35
C GLY A 3 -4.48 -14.45 14.17
N THR A 4 -3.59 -15.35 14.57
CA THR A 4 -2.35 -15.02 15.29
C THR A 4 -1.15 -15.40 14.45
N LEU A 5 -0.23 -14.46 14.24
CA LEU A 5 1.05 -14.67 13.56
C LEU A 5 2.18 -14.34 14.54
N LYS A 6 2.99 -15.35 14.90
CA LYS A 6 4.12 -15.20 15.85
C LYS A 6 3.74 -14.52 17.18
N GLY A 7 2.52 -14.75 17.67
CA GLY A 7 1.99 -14.17 18.91
C GLY A 7 1.27 -12.84 18.74
N THR A 8 1.28 -12.25 17.54
CA THR A 8 0.57 -11.01 17.23
C THR A 8 -0.76 -11.29 16.56
N VAL A 9 -1.84 -10.65 17.01
CA VAL A 9 -3.15 -10.73 16.33
C VAL A 9 -3.05 -9.97 15.01
N VAL A 10 -3.45 -10.63 13.92
CA VAL A 10 -3.41 -10.06 12.56
C VAL A 10 -4.76 -10.20 11.88
N CYS A 11 -5.13 -9.18 11.10
CA CYS A 11 -6.22 -9.27 10.13
C CYS A 11 -5.63 -9.25 8.72
N ALA A 12 -5.88 -10.30 7.96
CA ALA A 12 -5.39 -10.46 6.60
C ALA A 12 -6.55 -10.43 5.60
N MET A 13 -6.41 -9.62 4.55
CA MET A 13 -7.25 -9.66 3.36
C MET A 13 -6.63 -10.61 2.33
N GLN A 14 -7.32 -11.73 2.07
CA GLN A 14 -6.91 -12.67 1.03
C GLN A 14 -7.54 -12.26 -0.30
N GLY A 15 -6.85 -11.36 -1.00
CA GLY A 15 -7.38 -10.65 -2.16
C GLY A 15 -7.72 -9.20 -1.81
N ARG A 16 -7.92 -8.38 -2.85
CA ARG A 16 -8.28 -6.97 -2.74
C ARG A 16 -9.20 -6.59 -3.88
N PHE A 17 -9.90 -5.48 -3.71
CA PHE A 17 -10.66 -4.84 -4.77
C PHE A 17 -9.75 -3.86 -5.50
N HIS A 18 -9.83 -3.84 -6.83
CA HIS A 18 -9.14 -2.88 -7.67
C HIS A 18 -10.14 -1.92 -8.30
N PHE A 19 -9.70 -0.69 -8.50
CA PHE A 19 -10.53 0.35 -9.09
C PHE A 19 -11.00 0.01 -10.52
N TYR A 20 -10.12 -0.60 -11.34
CA TYR A 20 -10.48 -1.02 -12.71
C TYR A 20 -11.56 -2.12 -12.77
N GLU A 21 -11.90 -2.77 -11.65
CA GLU A 21 -13.01 -3.74 -11.60
C GLU A 21 -14.39 -3.05 -11.57
N GLY A 22 -14.42 -1.70 -11.54
CA GLY A 22 -15.65 -0.90 -11.56
C GLY A 22 -16.15 -0.47 -10.18
N TYR A 23 -15.42 -0.83 -9.12
CA TYR A 23 -15.71 -0.33 -7.77
C TYR A 23 -15.33 1.14 -7.63
N ASP A 24 -16.10 1.90 -6.86
CA ASP A 24 -15.67 3.24 -6.46
C ASP A 24 -14.54 3.19 -5.41
N MET A 25 -13.83 4.30 -5.23
CA MET A 25 -12.69 4.35 -4.29
C MET A 25 -13.11 4.15 -2.82
N LYS A 26 -14.37 4.43 -2.46
CA LYS A 26 -14.87 4.17 -1.10
C LYS A 26 -15.05 2.68 -0.89
N GLN A 27 -15.55 1.94 -1.87
CA GLN A 27 -15.65 0.48 -1.84
C GLN A 27 -14.28 -0.17 -1.78
N VAL A 28 -13.32 0.29 -2.59
CA VAL A 28 -11.93 -0.22 -2.59
C VAL A 28 -11.26 -0.04 -1.22
N THR A 29 -11.44 1.13 -0.58
CA THR A 29 -10.79 1.45 0.71
C THR A 29 -11.63 1.09 1.95
N PHE A 30 -12.88 0.65 1.77
CA PHE A 30 -13.78 0.30 2.88
C PHE A 30 -13.17 -0.72 3.86
N PRO A 31 -12.48 -1.79 3.41
CA PRO A 31 -11.87 -2.75 4.33
C PRO A 31 -10.82 -2.13 5.26
N VAL A 32 -10.10 -1.09 4.82
CA VAL A 32 -9.13 -0.36 5.67
C VAL A 32 -9.86 0.37 6.80
N ARG A 33 -11.03 0.97 6.52
CA ARG A 33 -11.86 1.60 7.55
C ARG A 33 -12.35 0.57 8.57
N VAL A 34 -12.80 -0.59 8.10
CA VAL A 34 -13.20 -1.71 8.98
C VAL A 34 -12.02 -2.15 9.85
N MET A 35 -10.82 -2.30 9.28
CA MET A 35 -9.62 -2.65 10.03
C MET A 35 -9.31 -1.63 11.12
N LYS A 36 -9.44 -0.34 10.83
CA LYS A 36 -9.23 0.70 11.84
C LYS A 36 -10.24 0.61 12.98
N GLU A 37 -11.52 0.41 12.67
CA GLU A 37 -12.59 0.29 13.67
C GLU A 37 -12.44 -0.94 14.57
N ILE A 38 -11.86 -2.04 14.07
CA ILE A 38 -11.56 -3.23 14.90
C ILE A 38 -10.22 -3.13 15.65
N GLY A 39 -9.57 -1.96 15.63
CA GLY A 39 -8.36 -1.67 16.41
C GLY A 39 -7.04 -2.05 15.76
N ILE A 40 -6.98 -2.17 14.42
CA ILE A 40 -5.70 -2.30 13.71
C ILE A 40 -5.04 -0.93 13.61
N ASP A 41 -3.80 -0.84 14.11
CA ASP A 41 -3.02 0.41 14.09
C ASP A 41 -1.85 0.39 13.09
N THR A 42 -1.49 -0.78 12.55
CA THR A 42 -0.46 -0.93 11.52
C THR A 42 -1.04 -1.66 10.30
N CYS A 43 -0.96 -1.01 9.14
CA CYS A 43 -1.40 -1.59 7.86
C CYS A 43 -0.18 -1.96 7.02
N ILE A 44 -0.03 -3.25 6.71
CA ILE A 44 0.98 -3.73 5.76
C ILE A 44 0.28 -3.96 4.42
N VAL A 45 0.76 -3.28 3.38
CA VAL A 45 0.26 -3.44 2.01
C VAL A 45 1.29 -4.15 1.15
N THR A 46 0.82 -5.06 0.29
CA THR A 46 1.66 -5.76 -0.69
C THR A 46 1.01 -5.70 -2.05
N ASN A 47 1.80 -5.59 -3.12
CA ASN A 47 1.32 -5.64 -4.50
C ASN A 47 2.37 -6.21 -5.45
N ALA A 48 1.91 -6.63 -6.62
CA ALA A 48 2.78 -6.77 -7.78
C ALA A 48 2.81 -5.44 -8.54
N ALA A 49 3.96 -5.09 -9.10
CA ALA A 49 4.16 -3.86 -9.86
C ALA A 49 5.17 -4.09 -11.00
N GLY A 50 5.05 -3.31 -12.08
CA GLY A 50 6.07 -3.20 -13.12
C GLY A 50 7.23 -2.33 -12.64
N GLY A 51 8.46 -2.76 -12.88
CA GLY A 51 9.66 -1.98 -12.56
C GLY A 51 10.00 -0.98 -13.66
N VAL A 52 9.86 0.32 -13.37
CA VAL A 52 10.29 1.40 -14.28
C VAL A 52 11.79 1.68 -14.14
N ASN A 53 12.34 1.49 -12.94
CA ASN A 53 13.77 1.60 -12.71
C ASN A 53 14.51 0.43 -13.38
N THR A 54 15.36 0.74 -14.36
CA THR A 54 16.05 -0.25 -15.20
C THR A 54 17.10 -1.08 -14.46
N SER A 55 17.44 -0.73 -13.22
CA SER A 55 18.29 -1.55 -12.36
C SER A 55 17.54 -2.72 -11.70
N PHE A 56 16.20 -2.66 -11.63
CA PHE A 56 15.38 -3.68 -10.97
C PHE A 56 15.21 -4.91 -11.85
N ARG A 57 14.95 -6.05 -11.21
CA ARG A 57 14.74 -7.34 -11.88
C ARG A 57 13.40 -7.95 -11.47
N PRO A 58 12.77 -8.78 -12.33
CA PRO A 58 11.62 -9.56 -11.92
C PRO A 58 11.93 -10.39 -10.67
N GLY A 59 11.06 -10.30 -9.67
CA GLY A 59 11.22 -10.96 -8.37
C GLY A 59 11.90 -10.10 -7.29
N ASP A 60 12.40 -8.91 -7.62
CA ASP A 60 12.88 -7.97 -6.61
C ASP A 60 11.75 -7.56 -5.66
N LEU A 61 12.07 -7.52 -4.36
CA LEU A 61 11.21 -6.92 -3.35
C LEU A 61 11.57 -5.44 -3.22
N MET A 62 10.59 -4.55 -3.37
CA MET A 62 10.78 -3.11 -3.20
C MET A 62 10.00 -2.61 -1.99
N LEU A 63 10.69 -1.93 -1.08
CA LEU A 63 10.08 -1.15 -0.02
C LEU A 63 9.54 0.15 -0.61
N ILE A 64 8.24 0.41 -0.43
CA ILE A 64 7.62 1.65 -0.91
C ILE A 64 7.94 2.76 0.08
N THR A 65 8.73 3.72 -0.38
CA THR A 65 9.18 4.87 0.44
C THR A 65 8.30 6.09 0.24
N ASP A 66 7.65 6.19 -0.92
CA ASP A 66 6.69 7.24 -1.25
C ASP A 66 5.77 6.77 -2.40
N HIS A 67 4.75 7.55 -2.74
CA HIS A 67 3.91 7.27 -3.90
C HIS A 67 3.47 8.51 -4.68
N ILE A 68 3.13 8.28 -5.94
CA ILE A 68 2.46 9.25 -6.82
C ILE A 68 1.09 8.68 -7.15
N ASN A 69 0.02 9.41 -6.83
CA ASN A 69 -1.32 9.02 -7.22
C ASN A 69 -1.62 9.54 -8.64
N MET A 70 -1.60 8.64 -9.63
CA MET A 70 -1.96 8.90 -11.03
C MET A 70 -3.33 8.32 -11.40
N MET A 71 -4.15 7.94 -10.41
CA MET A 71 -5.47 7.33 -10.66
C MET A 71 -6.54 8.34 -11.09
N GLY A 72 -6.23 9.64 -11.07
CA GLY A 72 -7.17 10.71 -11.43
C GLY A 72 -8.32 10.91 -10.44
N THR A 73 -8.26 10.26 -9.28
CA THR A 73 -9.30 10.30 -8.23
C THR A 73 -8.69 10.09 -6.84
N ASN A 74 -9.49 10.23 -5.80
CA ASN A 74 -9.03 10.08 -4.41
C ASN A 74 -10.18 9.54 -3.50
N PRO A 75 -9.91 8.55 -2.63
CA PRO A 75 -10.91 7.95 -1.74
C PRO A 75 -11.52 8.91 -0.71
N LEU A 76 -10.88 10.05 -0.46
CA LEU A 76 -11.32 11.07 0.50
C LEU A 76 -12.17 12.18 -0.14
N ILE A 77 -12.48 12.09 -1.44
CA ILE A 77 -13.40 13.03 -2.10
C ILE A 77 -14.82 12.86 -1.54
N GLY A 78 -15.43 14.00 -1.18
CA GLY A 78 -16.77 14.08 -0.61
C GLY A 78 -16.79 14.75 0.76
N PRO A 79 -17.87 14.65 1.54
CA PRO A 79 -17.92 15.08 2.94
C PRO A 79 -16.90 14.31 3.79
N ASN A 80 -16.24 15.01 4.74
CA ASN A 80 -15.33 14.37 5.70
C ASN A 80 -16.16 13.80 6.86
N ASP A 81 -15.93 12.55 7.21
CA ASP A 81 -16.47 11.96 8.44
C ASP A 81 -15.55 12.28 9.63
N SER A 82 -15.96 11.88 10.83
CA SER A 82 -15.18 12.11 12.06
C SER A 82 -14.02 11.11 12.25
N GLN A 83 -13.77 10.19 11.32
CA GLN A 83 -12.74 9.15 11.46
C GLN A 83 -11.32 9.68 11.13
N GLY A 84 -11.21 10.90 10.61
CA GLY A 84 -9.94 11.52 10.26
C GLY A 84 -10.03 13.02 10.05
N VAL A 85 -8.88 13.65 9.82
CA VAL A 85 -8.80 15.08 9.51
C VAL A 85 -9.21 15.35 8.06
N ARG A 86 -9.78 16.55 7.82
CA ARG A 86 -10.21 16.97 6.48
C ARG A 86 -9.08 17.00 5.45
N PHE A 87 -7.87 17.37 5.89
CA PHE A 87 -6.69 17.54 5.06
C PHE A 87 -5.53 16.75 5.70
N PRO A 88 -5.41 15.44 5.41
CA PRO A 88 -4.31 14.64 5.93
C PRO A 88 -2.99 15.08 5.32
N ASP A 89 -1.96 15.16 6.16
CA ASP A 89 -0.59 15.37 5.72
C ASP A 89 -0.03 14.11 5.05
N MET A 90 0.69 14.29 3.95
CA MET A 90 1.29 13.21 3.17
C MET A 90 2.82 13.37 3.08
N SER A 91 3.46 14.03 4.05
CA SER A 91 4.92 14.18 4.08
C SER A 91 5.65 12.90 4.48
N ALA A 92 4.96 11.99 5.17
CA ALA A 92 5.46 10.68 5.58
C ALA A 92 4.34 9.61 5.61
N PRO A 93 3.73 9.27 4.46
CA PRO A 93 2.63 8.29 4.40
C PRO A 93 3.09 6.85 4.61
N TYR A 94 4.41 6.60 4.51
CA TYR A 94 5.07 5.33 4.83
C TYR A 94 5.94 5.53 6.06
N ASP A 95 5.71 4.71 7.08
CA ASP A 95 6.38 4.82 8.36
C ASP A 95 7.88 4.49 8.24
N LYS A 96 8.73 5.45 8.63
CA LYS A 96 10.18 5.35 8.49
C LYS A 96 10.80 4.29 9.40
N GLU A 97 10.22 4.06 10.58
CA GLU A 97 10.70 3.05 11.52
C GLU A 97 10.38 1.65 11.00
N LEU A 98 9.19 1.44 10.44
CA LEU A 98 8.82 0.18 9.81
C LEU A 98 9.66 -0.12 8.56
N LEU A 99 9.98 0.90 7.76
CA LEU A 99 10.89 0.75 6.61
C LEU A 99 12.29 0.33 7.04
N ALA A 100 12.85 0.99 8.07
CA ALA A 100 14.15 0.64 8.62
C ALA A 100 14.16 -0.79 9.19
N LEU A 101 13.11 -1.18 9.92
CA LEU A 101 12.95 -2.54 10.46
C LEU A 101 12.87 -3.59 9.34
N ALA A 102 12.17 -3.29 8.25
CA ALA A 102 12.07 -4.18 7.10
C ALA A 102 13.43 -4.36 6.39
N GLU A 103 14.18 -3.27 6.21
CA GLU A 103 15.52 -3.29 5.63
C GLU A 103 16.52 -4.08 6.50
N GLU A 104 16.57 -3.81 7.80
CA GLU A 104 17.42 -4.56 8.75
C GLU A 104 17.08 -6.05 8.75
N THR A 105 15.78 -6.36 8.73
CA THR A 105 15.31 -7.75 8.69
C THR A 105 15.72 -8.44 7.38
N ALA A 106 15.58 -7.75 6.24
CA ALA A 106 16.01 -8.27 4.95
C ALA A 106 17.52 -8.55 4.94
N GLN A 107 18.34 -7.62 5.45
CA GLN A 107 19.78 -7.78 5.57
C GLN A 107 20.15 -9.00 6.42
N ARG A 108 19.52 -9.16 7.59
CA ARG A 108 19.73 -10.31 8.48
C ARG A 108 19.35 -11.64 7.84
N LEU A 109 18.34 -11.64 6.97
CA LEU A 109 17.89 -12.83 6.23
C LEU A 109 18.67 -13.06 4.93
N GLY A 110 19.59 -12.17 4.55
CA GLY A 110 20.30 -12.23 3.27
C GLY A 110 19.40 -12.00 2.05
N ILE A 111 18.28 -11.28 2.24
CA ILE A 111 17.33 -10.92 1.19
C ILE A 111 17.69 -9.53 0.67
N SER A 112 17.93 -9.41 -0.64
CA SER A 112 18.10 -8.10 -1.28
C SER A 112 16.75 -7.42 -1.41
N VAL A 113 16.67 -6.16 -0.98
CA VAL A 113 15.50 -5.30 -1.15
C VAL A 113 15.89 -4.02 -1.88
N GLN A 114 15.00 -3.53 -2.73
CA GLN A 114 15.07 -2.21 -3.34
C GLN A 114 14.26 -1.22 -2.51
N GLN A 115 14.48 0.06 -2.74
CA GLN A 115 13.62 1.14 -2.22
C GLN A 115 13.18 2.02 -3.39
N GLY A 116 11.94 2.52 -3.35
CA GLY A 116 11.45 3.35 -4.44
C GLY A 116 10.10 4.02 -4.20
N VAL A 117 9.70 4.79 -5.20
CA VAL A 117 8.42 5.50 -5.28
C VAL A 117 7.43 4.67 -6.10
N TYR A 118 6.25 4.42 -5.56
CA TYR A 118 5.20 3.68 -6.27
C TYR A 118 4.24 4.62 -7.00
N ALA A 119 4.05 4.45 -8.30
CA ALA A 119 3.05 5.19 -9.07
C ALA A 119 1.74 4.37 -9.17
N GLY A 120 0.66 4.90 -8.62
CA GLY A 120 -0.66 4.29 -8.70
C GLY A 120 -1.39 4.66 -9.98
N MET A 121 -1.53 3.70 -10.91
CA MET A 121 -2.30 3.84 -12.15
C MET A 121 -3.71 3.24 -12.01
N THR A 122 -4.64 3.60 -12.90
CA THR A 122 -5.97 2.99 -12.91
C THR A 122 -5.96 1.57 -13.43
N GLY A 123 -5.21 1.28 -14.50
CA GLY A 123 -5.40 0.09 -15.34
C GLY A 123 -6.71 0.14 -16.16
N PRO A 124 -7.18 -0.98 -16.73
CA PRO A 124 -6.59 -2.34 -16.64
C PRO A 124 -5.51 -2.61 -17.69
N SER A 125 -5.34 -1.74 -18.69
CA SER A 125 -4.23 -1.86 -19.64
C SER A 125 -2.91 -1.54 -18.96
N TYR A 126 -1.85 -2.25 -19.35
CA TYR A 126 -0.48 -1.86 -19.02
C TYR A 126 -0.10 -0.53 -19.68
N GLU A 127 0.97 0.06 -19.18
CA GLU A 127 1.56 1.29 -19.70
C GLU A 127 2.16 1.08 -21.10
N ASN A 128 2.16 2.14 -21.92
CA ASN A 128 2.82 2.14 -23.22
C ASN A 128 4.28 2.64 -23.10
N THR A 129 5.05 2.52 -24.17
CA THR A 129 6.48 2.90 -24.23
C THR A 129 6.72 4.32 -24.75
N CYS A 130 5.70 5.18 -24.77
CA CYS A 130 5.75 6.47 -25.48
C CYS A 130 6.86 7.40 -25.00
#